data_AF-A0A0M1JRT1-F1
#
_entry.id   AF-A0A0M1JRT1-F1
#
_cell.length_a   1.000
_cell.length_b   1.000
_cell.length_c   1.000
_cell.angle_alpha   90.00
_cell.angle_beta   90.00
_cell.angle_gamma   90.00
#
_symmetry.space_group_name_H-M   'P 1'
#
loop_
_entity.id
_entity.type
_entity.pdbx_description
1 polymer ?
#
loop_
_entity_poly.entity_id
_entity_poly.type
_entity_poly.pdbx_seq_one_letter_code
_entity_poly.pdbx_strand_id
1 'polypeptide(L)' 'MPAEQYPFAQELITDVSGQIRKVILDFNDYKRLLEVIEDEGLYRAMMEVKNETSLDLESALAELEKE' A
#
# COMPACT_ATOMS: atom_id res chain seq x y z
N MET A 1 26.10 -6.44 -3.84
CA MET A 1 25.59 -6.31 -2.45
C MET A 1 24.86 -7.59 -2.13
N PRO A 2 25.10 -8.24 -0.98
CA PRO A 2 24.41 -9.49 -0.65
C PRO A 2 22.94 -9.23 -0.29
N ALA A 3 22.05 -10.08 -0.79
CA ALA A 3 20.61 -10.00 -0.51
C ALA A 3 20.30 -10.18 1.00
N GLU A 4 21.20 -10.83 1.75
CA GLU A 4 21.09 -11.07 3.20
C GLU A 4 20.96 -9.78 4.05
N GLN A 5 21.28 -8.60 3.50
CA GLN A 5 21.07 -7.32 4.17
C GLN A 5 19.61 -6.82 4.12
N TYR A 6 18.77 -7.47 3.33
CA TYR A 6 17.38 -7.08 3.10
C TYR A 6 16.45 -8.23 3.51
N PRO A 7 15.67 -8.08 4.61
CA PRO A 7 14.97 -9.20 5.23
C PRO A 7 13.91 -9.88 4.35
N PHE A 8 13.47 -9.24 3.27
CA PHE A 8 12.42 -9.76 2.38
C PHE A 8 12.93 -10.06 0.96
N ALA A 9 14.17 -9.66 0.63
CA ALA A 9 14.72 -9.88 -0.70
C ALA A 9 15.36 -11.27 -0.78
N GLN A 10 14.84 -12.12 -1.65
CA GLN A 10 15.46 -13.40 -1.98
C GLN A 10 16.67 -13.20 -2.90
N GLU A 11 16.55 -12.30 -3.86
CA GLU A 11 17.61 -11.99 -4.81
C GLU A 11 17.55 -10.52 -5.25
N LEU A 12 18.73 -9.96 -5.57
CA LEU A 12 18.88 -8.62 -6.14
C LEU A 12 19.50 -8.73 -7.53
N ILE A 13 18.81 -8.21 -8.54
CA ILE A 13 19.34 -8.13 -9.90
C ILE A 13 19.89 -6.72 -10.12
N THR A 14 21.20 -6.63 -10.36
CA THR A 14 21.91 -5.35 -10.56
C THR A 14 22.32 -5.14 -12.01
N ASP A 15 22.53 -3.89 -12.40
CA ASP A 15 23.21 -3.57 -13.66
C ASP A 15 24.75 -3.72 -13.54
N VAL A 16 25.45 -3.43 -14.64
CA VAL A 16 26.92 -3.54 -14.74
C VAL A 16 27.66 -2.59 -13.79
N SER A 17 27.00 -1.54 -13.30
CA SER A 17 27.54 -0.59 -12.33
C SER A 17 27.21 -0.99 -10.89
N GLY A 18 26.50 -2.11 -10.69
CA GLY A 18 26.08 -2.59 -9.37
C GLY A 18 24.82 -1.91 -8.82
N GLN A 19 24.11 -1.11 -9.62
CA GLN A 19 22.85 -0.49 -9.21
C GLN A 19 21.70 -1.52 -9.28
N ILE A 20 20.92 -1.62 -8.22
CA ILE A 20 19.75 -2.54 -8.15
C ILE A 20 18.72 -2.10 -9.19
N ARG A 21 18.32 -3.02 -10.06
CA ARG A 21 17.28 -2.82 -11.07
C ARG A 21 16.01 -3.60 -10.77
N LYS A 22 16.14 -4.77 -10.14
CA LYS A 22 15.00 -5.59 -9.72
C LYS A 22 15.28 -6.26 -8.38
N VAL A 23 14.23 -6.52 -7.64
CA VAL A 23 14.24 -7.28 -6.38
C VAL A 23 13.31 -8.46 -6.55
N ILE A 24 13.79 -9.65 -6.24
CA ILE A 24 12.98 -10.88 -6.21
C ILE A 24 12.54 -11.10 -4.77
N LEU A 25 11.24 -11.31 -4.57
CA LEU A 25 10.58 -11.49 -3.28
C LEU A 25 9.83 -12.82 -3.28
N ASP A 26 9.60 -13.40 -2.11
CA ASP A 26 8.59 -14.46 -1.99
C ASP A 26 7.22 -13.90 -2.35
N PHE A 27 6.38 -14.71 -2.99
CA PHE A 27 5.05 -14.29 -3.39
C PHE A 27 4.16 -13.92 -2.19
N ASN A 28 4.31 -14.59 -1.05
CA ASN A 28 3.53 -14.28 0.14
C ASN A 28 4.02 -13.00 0.82
N ASP A 29 5.33 -12.75 0.80
CA ASP A 29 5.88 -11.50 1.32
C ASP A 29 5.47 -10.31 0.45
N TYR A 30 5.40 -10.48 -0.88
CA TYR A 30 4.85 -9.47 -1.77
C TYR A 30 3.36 -9.18 -1.46
N LYS A 31 2.54 -10.21 -1.24
CA LYS A 31 1.13 -10.01 -0.87
C LYS A 31 0.98 -9.26 0.46
N ARG A 32 1.75 -9.63 1.48
CA ARG A 32 1.76 -8.92 2.77
C ARG A 32 2.18 -7.46 2.61
N LEU A 33 3.15 -7.17 1.73
CA LEU A 33 3.55 -5.81 1.44
C LEU A 33 2.40 -5.00 0.84
N LEU A 34 1.63 -5.58 -0.09
CA LEU A 34 0.45 -4.93 -0.65
C LEU A 34 -0.62 -4.65 0.41
N GLU A 35 -0.93 -5.65 1.25
CA GLU A 35 -1.92 -5.51 2.33
C GLU A 35 -1.57 -4.34 3.28
N VAL A 36 -0.29 -4.24 3.69
CA VAL A 36 0.16 -3.13 4.55
C VAL A 36 0.01 -1.77 3.87
N ILE A 37 0.32 -1.68 2.58
CA ILE A 37 0.18 -0.42 1.82
C ILE A 37 -1.30 -0.05 1.67
N GLU A 38 -2.17 -1.03 1.41
CA GLU A 38 -3.62 -0.83 1.31
C GLU A 38 -4.22 -0.37 2.64
N ASP A 39 -3.85 -1.02 3.75
CA ASP A 39 -4.29 -0.65 5.10
C ASP A 39 -3.82 0.76 5.49
N GLU A 40 -2.57 1.12 5.15
CA GLU A 40 -2.06 2.48 5.37
C GLU A 40 -2.84 3.51 4.54
N GLY A 41 -3.13 3.20 3.28
CA GLY A 41 -3.92 4.04 2.40
C GLY A 41 -5.33 4.27 2.94
N LEU A 42 -5.99 3.19 3.38
CA LEU A 42 -7.30 3.25 4.00
C LEU A 42 -7.28 4.08 5.29
N TYR A 43 -6.30 3.84 6.16
CA TYR A 43 -6.14 4.62 7.40
C TYR A 43 -6.01 6.12 7.12
N ARG A 44 -5.20 6.50 6.12
CA ARG A 44 -5.02 7.91 5.72
C ARG A 44 -6.34 8.51 5.23
N ALA A 45 -7.07 7.80 4.37
CA ALA A 45 -8.37 8.26 3.87
C ALA A 45 -9.37 8.47 5.02
N MET A 46 -9.44 7.54 5.97
CA MET A 46 -10.28 7.69 7.17
C MET A 46 -9.88 8.89 8.03
N MET A 47 -8.58 9.17 8.13
CA MET A 47 -8.06 10.29 8.91
C MET A 47 -8.33 11.65 8.26
N GLU A 48 -8.38 11.71 6.92
CA GLU A 48 -8.73 12.93 6.17
C GLU A 48 -10.18 13.35 6.44
N VAL A 49 -11.11 12.38 6.48
CA VAL A 49 -12.55 12.62 6.68
C VAL A 49 -13.00 12.54 8.14
N LYS A 50 -12.09 12.34 9.10
CA LYS A 50 -12.41 12.01 10.50
C LYS A 50 -13.33 13.02 11.23
N ASN A 51 -13.34 14.27 10.77
CA ASN A 51 -14.10 15.37 11.38
C ASN A 51 -15.36 15.73 10.57
N GLU A 52 -15.63 15.02 9.47
CA GLU A 52 -16.83 15.24 8.68
C GLU A 52 -18.09 14.80 9.43
N THR A 53 -19.21 15.43 9.09
CA THR A 53 -20.50 15.08 9.67
C THR A 53 -20.91 13.69 9.18
N SER A 54 -21.07 12.74 10.09
CA SER A 54 -21.59 11.42 9.73
C SER A 54 -23.04 11.51 9.27
N LEU A 55 -23.33 10.86 8.15
CA LEU A 55 -24.67 10.75 7.59
C LEU A 55 -25.26 9.37 7.88
N ASP A 56 -26.58 9.30 8.03
CA ASP A 56 -27.31 8.04 7.91
C ASP A 56 -27.40 7.61 6.44
N LEU A 57 -27.87 6.38 6.20
CA LEU A 57 -27.93 5.81 4.86
C LEU A 57 -28.78 6.63 3.90
N GLU A 58 -29.96 7.09 4.32
CA GLU A 58 -30.88 7.87 3.47
C GLU A 58 -30.26 9.21 3.09
N SER A 59 -29.64 9.89 4.06
CA SER A 59 -28.97 11.18 3.83
C SER A 59 -27.74 11.03 2.95
N ALA A 60 -26.95 9.97 3.12
CA ALA A 60 -25.78 9.69 2.28
C ALA A 60 -26.16 9.40 0.83
N LEU A 61 -27.24 8.63 0.60
CA LEU A 61 -27.76 8.37 -0.75
C LEU A 61 -28.26 9.66 -1.42
N ALA A 62 -28.99 10.50 -0.68
CA ALA A 62 -29.47 11.77 -1.20
C ALA A 62 -28.34 12.77 -1.50
N GLU A 63 -27.22 12.70 -0.78
CA GLU A 63 -26.03 13.51 -1.07
C GLU A 63 -25.27 12.98 -2.30
N LEU A 64 -25.10 11.67 -2.41
CA LEU A 64 -24.45 11.02 -3.56
C LEU A 64 -25.16 11.31 -4.89
N GLU A 65 -26.48 11.40 -4.89
CA GLU A 65 -27.27 11.76 -6.10
C GLU A 65 -27.07 13.20 -6.58
N LYS A 66 -26.48 14.08 -5.75
CA LYS A 66 -26.20 15.49 -6.10
C LYS A 66 -24.84 15.68 -6.76
N GLU A 67 -23.92 14.73 -6.59
CA GLU A 67 -22.59 14.73 -7.21
C GLU A 67 -22.65 14.27 -8.68
#